data_AF-A0AAY5K6U0-F1
#
_entry.id   AF-A0AAY5K6U0-F1
#
_cell.length_a   1.000
_cell.length_b   1.000
_cell.length_c   1.000
_cell.angle_alpha   90.00
_cell.angle_beta   90.00
_cell.angle_gamma   90.00
#
_symmetry.space_group_name_H-M   'P 1'
#
loop_
_entity.id
_entity.type
_entity.pdbx_description
1 polymer ?
#
loop_
_entity_poly.entity_id
_entity_poly.type
_entity_poly.pdbx_seq_one_letter_code
_entity_poly.pdbx_strand_id
1 'polypeptide(L)'
;MDTEMIPKFTSKDDEIDYWKTLSLKYKNSYHEAQEELVEFQEGSRELEAELEAQLGQAEHRLRDLHTENQRLKSEMDNLKEKLEQQYAQSYKQISMLEDELAQTRGIKEQLHKYVRELEQANDDLERAKRATIVSLEDFEGRLNQAIERNAFLESELDEKESLLVSVQRLKDEARDLRQELAVRERTTDRISAPSSPTLDMDKMDSAVPASMSLPATPTGKVIEHPFLNPKPSVLTNGCGPGGSPLTPSARISALNIVGDLLRKVGALESKLAACRNFAKEQAARKTYAATSGNMITGNGNLVNSHAAKFPHPLHPTYYDKTAVNGLDSSTMTALASSRTVSPPGMLPLAV
;
A
#
# COMPACT_ATOMS: atom_id res chain seq x y z
N MET A 1 -14.66 -40.35 -103.68
CA MET A 1 -13.85 -41.23 -104.54
C MET A 1 -14.41 -41.09 -105.94
N ASP A 2 -14.13 -39.96 -106.57
CA ASP A 2 -14.55 -39.74 -107.95
C ASP A 2 -13.79 -40.72 -108.83
N THR A 3 -14.53 -41.59 -109.49
CA THR A 3 -13.97 -42.55 -110.44
C THR A 3 -13.58 -41.74 -111.67
N GLU A 4 -12.36 -41.21 -111.70
CA GLU A 4 -11.83 -40.51 -112.87
C GLU A 4 -11.87 -41.46 -114.07
N MET A 5 -12.85 -41.26 -114.95
CA MET A 5 -12.95 -42.00 -116.20
C MET A 5 -11.69 -41.71 -117.03
N ILE A 6 -10.95 -42.78 -117.36
CA ILE A 6 -9.73 -42.70 -118.19
C ILE A 6 -10.10 -42.00 -119.51
N PRO A 7 -9.53 -40.82 -119.80
CA PRO A 7 -9.82 -40.08 -121.02
C PRO A 7 -9.44 -40.89 -122.26
N LYS A 8 -10.18 -40.74 -123.37
CA LYS A 8 -9.76 -41.31 -124.67
C LYS A 8 -8.67 -40.44 -125.30
N PHE A 9 -7.54 -41.05 -125.64
CA PHE A 9 -6.36 -40.34 -126.18
C PHE A 9 -6.35 -40.28 -127.70
N THR A 10 -5.88 -39.18 -128.26
CA THR A 10 -5.75 -38.92 -129.70
C THR A 10 -4.42 -39.37 -130.29
N SER A 11 -3.39 -39.53 -129.45
CA SER A 11 -2.05 -40.04 -129.79
C SER A 11 -1.48 -40.85 -128.61
N LYS A 12 -0.53 -41.75 -128.87
CA LYS A 12 0.23 -42.44 -127.80
C LYS A 12 1.05 -41.47 -126.95
N ASP A 13 1.51 -40.36 -127.52
CA ASP A 13 2.23 -39.33 -126.76
C ASP A 13 1.31 -38.62 -125.76
N ASP A 14 0.04 -38.38 -126.13
CA ASP A 14 -0.96 -37.77 -125.23
C ASP A 14 -1.30 -38.70 -124.04
N GLU A 15 -1.35 -40.01 -124.27
CA GLU A 15 -1.55 -41.02 -123.22
C GLU A 15 -0.36 -41.04 -122.24
N ILE A 16 0.87 -41.02 -122.76
CA ILE A 16 2.09 -40.98 -121.94
C ILE A 16 2.13 -39.68 -121.11
N ASP A 17 1.79 -38.55 -121.70
CA ASP A 17 1.79 -37.25 -121.01
C ASP A 17 0.71 -37.19 -119.92
N TYR A 18 -0.48 -37.74 -120.18
CA TYR A 18 -1.54 -37.88 -119.18
C TYR A 18 -1.10 -38.73 -117.98
N TRP A 19 -0.57 -39.94 -118.20
CA TRP A 19 -0.13 -40.82 -117.10
C TRP A 19 1.08 -40.25 -116.36
N LYS A 20 2.01 -39.58 -117.05
CA LYS A 20 3.11 -38.83 -116.40
C LYS A 20 2.57 -37.73 -115.51
N THR A 21 1.66 -36.90 -116.01
CA THR A 21 1.03 -35.81 -115.25
C THR A 21 0.24 -36.34 -114.05
N LEU A 22 -0.51 -37.44 -114.23
CA LEU A 22 -1.28 -38.07 -113.16
C LEU A 22 -0.36 -38.69 -112.08
N SER A 23 0.72 -39.37 -112.49
CA SER A 23 1.72 -39.91 -111.54
C SER A 23 2.42 -38.79 -110.76
N LEU A 24 2.70 -37.66 -111.42
CA LEU A 24 3.30 -36.49 -110.79
C LEU A 24 2.33 -35.86 -109.79
N LYS A 25 1.04 -35.75 -110.13
CA LYS A 25 -0.03 -35.32 -109.22
C LYS A 25 -0.12 -36.21 -107.97
N TYR A 26 -0.17 -37.54 -108.14
CA TYR A 26 -0.24 -38.44 -106.99
C TYR A 26 1.04 -38.42 -106.15
N LYS A 27 2.21 -38.29 -106.77
CA LYS A 27 3.47 -38.11 -106.05
C LYS A 27 3.45 -36.83 -105.21
N ASN A 28 3.00 -35.72 -105.78
CA ASN A 28 2.89 -34.46 -105.06
C ASN A 28 1.89 -34.55 -103.91
N SER A 29 0.70 -35.11 -104.15
CA SER A 29 -0.32 -35.30 -103.10
C SER A 29 0.15 -36.24 -101.98
N TYR A 30 0.88 -37.31 -102.31
CA TYR A 30 1.51 -38.17 -101.31
C TYR A 30 2.54 -37.39 -100.49
N HIS A 31 3.36 -36.56 -101.14
CA HIS A 31 4.37 -35.75 -100.45
C HIS A 31 3.73 -34.73 -99.51
N GLU A 32 2.70 -34.02 -99.97
CA GLU A 32 1.90 -33.09 -99.16
C GLU A 32 1.27 -33.78 -97.95
N ALA A 33 0.64 -34.95 -98.13
CA ALA A 33 0.07 -35.72 -97.02
C ALA A 33 1.15 -36.24 -96.04
N GLN A 34 2.34 -36.56 -96.54
CA GLN A 34 3.47 -36.95 -95.70
C GLN A 34 3.99 -35.76 -94.88
N GLU A 35 4.12 -34.57 -95.48
CA GLU A 35 4.51 -33.35 -94.79
C GLU A 35 3.48 -32.95 -93.73
N GLU A 36 2.18 -32.99 -94.06
CA GLU A 36 1.08 -32.72 -93.12
C GLU A 36 1.09 -33.69 -91.93
N LEU A 37 1.35 -34.98 -92.17
CA LEU A 37 1.48 -35.96 -91.08
C LEU A 37 2.67 -35.65 -90.16
N VAL A 38 3.80 -35.23 -90.72
CA VAL A 38 4.98 -34.85 -89.93
C VAL A 38 4.67 -33.61 -89.09
N GLU A 39 4.08 -32.58 -89.69
CA GLU A 39 3.68 -31.36 -88.96
C GLU A 39 2.70 -31.67 -87.83
N PHE A 40 1.72 -32.56 -88.07
CA PHE A 40 0.78 -33.00 -87.04
C PHE A 40 1.47 -33.77 -85.90
N GLN A 41 2.44 -34.64 -86.22
CA GLN A 41 3.21 -35.38 -85.23
C GLN A 41 4.11 -34.47 -84.40
N GLU A 42 4.75 -33.48 -85.03
CA GLU A 42 5.57 -32.49 -84.36
C GLU A 42 4.72 -31.60 -83.45
N GLY A 43 3.61 -31.06 -83.96
CA GLY A 43 2.67 -30.25 -83.16
C GLY A 43 2.05 -31.03 -81.98
N SER A 44 1.77 -32.32 -82.15
CA SER A 44 1.30 -33.19 -81.05
C SER A 44 2.39 -33.35 -79.97
N ARG A 45 3.65 -33.55 -80.38
CA ARG A 45 4.77 -33.69 -79.45
C ARG A 45 5.06 -32.40 -78.69
N GLU A 46 4.99 -31.25 -79.36
CA GLU A 46 5.14 -29.94 -78.71
C GLU A 46 4.03 -29.69 -77.69
N LEU A 47 2.78 -30.03 -78.01
CA LEU A 47 1.65 -29.93 -77.09
C LEU A 47 1.80 -30.86 -75.88
N GLU A 48 2.23 -32.11 -76.09
CA GLU A 48 2.54 -33.06 -75.00
C GLU A 48 3.62 -32.50 -74.07
N ALA A 49 4.72 -31.96 -74.63
CA ALA A 49 5.79 -31.36 -73.84
C ALA A 49 5.32 -30.15 -73.02
N GLU A 50 4.45 -29.31 -73.58
CA GLU A 50 3.84 -28.17 -72.86
C GLU A 50 2.93 -28.65 -71.72
N LEU A 51 2.11 -29.68 -71.95
CA LEU A 51 1.26 -30.27 -70.91
C LEU A 51 2.08 -30.92 -69.79
N GLU A 52 3.16 -31.63 -70.13
CA GLU A 52 4.09 -32.20 -69.15
C GLU A 52 4.78 -31.11 -68.32
N ALA A 53 5.20 -30.01 -68.95
CA ALA A 53 5.79 -28.87 -68.25
C ALA A 53 4.79 -28.22 -67.28
N GLN A 54 3.54 -28.02 -67.71
CA GLN A 54 2.48 -27.48 -66.86
C GLN A 54 2.13 -28.41 -65.70
N LEU A 55 2.06 -29.73 -65.95
CA LEU A 55 1.83 -30.74 -64.92
C LEU A 55 2.97 -30.73 -63.89
N GLY A 56 4.22 -30.76 -64.34
CA GLY A 56 5.39 -30.71 -63.45
C GLY A 56 5.43 -29.44 -62.60
N GLN A 57 5.06 -28.29 -63.18
CA GLN A 57 4.94 -27.03 -62.43
C GLN A 57 3.81 -27.08 -61.40
N ALA A 58 2.65 -27.64 -61.75
CA ALA A 58 1.52 -27.79 -60.84
C ALA A 58 1.85 -28.73 -59.67
N GLU A 59 2.51 -29.85 -59.94
CA GLU A 59 2.98 -30.78 -58.91
C GLU A 59 4.02 -30.13 -57.99
N HIS A 60 4.94 -29.32 -58.54
CA HIS A 60 5.91 -28.60 -57.73
C HIS A 60 5.22 -27.61 -56.78
N ARG A 61 4.27 -26.80 -57.29
CA ARG A 61 3.47 -25.90 -56.44
C ARG A 61 2.71 -26.66 -55.37
N LEU A 62 2.16 -27.83 -55.69
CA LEU A 62 1.45 -28.67 -54.72
C LEU A 62 2.38 -29.17 -53.61
N ARG A 63 3.61 -29.58 -53.95
CA ARG A 63 4.64 -29.95 -52.97
C ARG A 63 5.00 -28.77 -52.06
N ASP A 64 5.21 -27.58 -52.62
CA ASP A 64 5.57 -26.38 -51.85
C ASP A 64 4.43 -25.93 -50.91
N LEU A 65 3.18 -25.95 -51.40
CA LEU A 65 2.01 -25.67 -50.56
C LEU A 65 1.86 -26.72 -49.45
N HIS A 66 2.18 -27.98 -49.73
CA HIS A 66 2.09 -29.05 -48.74
C HIS A 66 3.13 -28.87 -47.62
N THR A 67 4.38 -28.56 -47.95
CA THR A 67 5.43 -28.31 -46.95
C THR A 67 5.12 -27.08 -46.11
N GLU A 68 4.62 -26.01 -46.74
CA GLU A 68 4.19 -24.81 -46.01
C GLU A 68 2.99 -25.09 -45.08
N ASN A 69 2.03 -25.90 -45.53
CA ASN A 69 0.90 -26.31 -44.68
C ASN A 69 1.36 -27.13 -43.47
N GLN A 70 2.33 -28.04 -43.64
CA GLN A 70 2.92 -28.79 -42.53
C GLN A 70 3.69 -27.87 -41.55
N ARG A 71 4.43 -26.89 -42.08
CA ARG A 71 5.14 -25.89 -41.27
C ARG A 71 4.16 -25.08 -40.44
N LEU A 72 3.10 -24.55 -41.05
CA LEU A 72 2.05 -23.78 -40.37
C LEU A 72 1.31 -24.61 -39.33
N LYS A 73 1.01 -25.89 -39.59
CA LYS A 73 0.42 -26.80 -38.60
C LYS A 73 1.32 -26.97 -37.38
N SER A 74 2.61 -27.21 -37.61
CA SER A 74 3.60 -27.36 -36.53
C SER A 74 3.73 -26.07 -35.70
N GLU A 75 3.72 -24.91 -36.36
CA GLU A 75 3.74 -23.61 -35.68
C GLU A 75 2.47 -23.38 -34.86
N MET A 76 1.30 -23.75 -35.40
CA MET A 76 0.02 -23.66 -34.72
C MET A 76 -0.05 -24.55 -33.48
N ASP A 77 0.44 -25.78 -33.55
CA ASP A 77 0.50 -26.69 -32.41
C ASP A 77 1.48 -26.19 -31.34
N ASN A 78 2.64 -25.65 -31.73
CA ASN A 78 3.59 -25.05 -30.80
C ASN A 78 3.00 -23.82 -30.08
N LEU A 79 2.27 -22.96 -30.80
CA LEU A 79 1.59 -21.81 -30.20
C LEU A 79 0.49 -22.23 -29.23
N LYS A 80 -0.29 -23.27 -29.57
CA LYS A 80 -1.28 -23.86 -28.65
C LYS A 80 -0.62 -24.41 -27.38
N GLU A 81 0.48 -25.15 -27.52
CA GLU A 81 1.19 -25.71 -26.37
C GLU A 81 1.71 -24.60 -25.45
N LYS A 82 2.31 -23.55 -26.02
CA LYS A 82 2.76 -22.38 -25.25
C LYS A 82 1.60 -21.68 -24.55
N LEU A 83 0.46 -21.51 -25.23
CA LEU A 83 -0.72 -20.90 -24.65
C LEU A 83 -1.23 -21.72 -23.46
N GLU A 84 -1.32 -23.04 -23.60
CA GLU A 84 -1.74 -23.95 -22.53
C GLU A 84 -0.78 -23.91 -21.34
N GLN A 85 0.53 -23.91 -21.60
CA GLN A 85 1.55 -23.76 -20.54
C GLN A 85 1.41 -22.44 -19.80
N GLN A 86 1.16 -21.33 -20.51
CA GLN A 86 0.94 -20.03 -19.89
C GLN A 86 -0.36 -19.99 -19.07
N TYR A 87 -1.44 -20.60 -19.55
CA TYR A 87 -2.68 -20.72 -18.79
C TYR A 87 -2.48 -21.54 -17.51
N ALA A 88 -1.81 -22.70 -17.60
CA ALA A 88 -1.51 -23.53 -16.44
C ALA A 88 -0.63 -22.82 -15.42
N GLN A 89 0.37 -22.06 -15.87
CA GLN A 89 1.24 -21.26 -14.99
C GLN A 89 0.47 -20.12 -14.32
N SER A 90 -0.32 -19.37 -15.09
CA SER A 90 -1.17 -18.29 -14.59
C SER A 90 -2.16 -18.80 -13.55
N TYR A 91 -2.82 -19.93 -13.83
CA TYR A 91 -3.75 -20.56 -12.90
C TYR A 91 -3.09 -20.94 -11.59
N LYS A 92 -1.90 -21.56 -11.63
CA LYS A 92 -1.11 -21.86 -10.41
C LYS A 92 -0.77 -20.60 -9.63
N GLN A 93 -0.34 -19.54 -10.31
CA GLN A 93 0.00 -18.27 -9.66
C GLN A 93 -1.24 -17.63 -9.01
N ILE A 94 -2.38 -17.62 -9.69
CA ILE A 94 -3.64 -17.09 -9.15
C ILE A 94 -4.04 -17.88 -7.90
N SER A 95 -4.03 -19.22 -7.97
CA SER A 95 -4.36 -20.07 -6.82
C SER A 95 -3.45 -19.80 -5.61
N MET A 96 -2.13 -19.66 -5.83
CA MET A 96 -1.19 -19.31 -4.75
C MET A 96 -1.50 -17.94 -4.13
N LEU A 97 -1.79 -16.94 -4.96
CA LEU A 97 -2.13 -15.59 -4.49
C LEU A 97 -3.47 -15.55 -3.74
N GLU A 98 -4.44 -16.37 -4.15
CA GLU A 98 -5.71 -16.53 -3.45
C GLU A 98 -5.51 -17.14 -2.06
N ASP A 99 -4.65 -18.16 -1.94
CA ASP A 99 -4.29 -18.79 -0.67
C ASP A 99 -3.56 -17.81 0.27
N GLU A 100 -2.57 -17.06 -0.24
CA GLU A 100 -1.84 -16.04 0.54
C GLU A 100 -2.78 -14.91 1.02
N LEU A 101 -3.73 -14.51 0.17
CA LEU A 101 -4.71 -13.50 0.50
C LEU A 101 -5.71 -14.00 1.55
N ALA A 102 -6.13 -15.27 1.48
CA ALA A 102 -6.95 -15.90 2.51
C ALA A 102 -6.19 -15.99 3.85
N GLN A 103 -4.93 -16.41 3.82
CA GLN A 103 -4.07 -16.46 5.00
C GLN A 103 -3.89 -15.07 5.64
N THR A 104 -3.60 -14.06 4.83
CA THR A 104 -3.43 -12.68 5.30
C THR A 104 -4.71 -12.14 5.94
N ARG A 105 -5.88 -12.43 5.35
CA ARG A 105 -7.18 -12.08 5.93
C ARG A 105 -7.42 -12.77 7.26
N GLY A 106 -7.09 -14.07 7.37
CA GLY A 106 -7.19 -14.82 8.62
C GLY A 106 -6.30 -14.25 9.72
N ILE A 107 -5.04 -13.92 9.41
CA ILE A 107 -4.11 -13.27 10.36
C ILE A 107 -4.65 -11.92 10.81
N LYS A 108 -5.16 -11.10 9.87
CA LYS A 108 -5.75 -9.79 10.19
C LYS A 108 -6.92 -9.94 11.16
N GLU A 109 -7.82 -10.89 10.94
CA GLU A 109 -8.97 -11.14 11.81
C GLU A 109 -8.52 -11.58 13.20
N GLN A 110 -7.55 -12.49 13.28
CA GLN A 110 -6.99 -12.95 14.56
C GLN A 110 -6.34 -11.80 15.34
N LEU A 111 -5.57 -10.93 14.68
CA LEU A 111 -4.97 -9.75 15.31
C LEU A 111 -6.04 -8.76 15.79
N HIS A 112 -7.09 -8.57 15.00
CA HIS A 112 -8.18 -7.68 15.38
C HIS A 112 -8.96 -8.21 16.59
N LYS A 113 -9.15 -9.52 16.69
CA LYS A 113 -9.70 -10.17 17.89
C LYS A 113 -8.77 -9.98 19.09
N TYR A 114 -7.47 -10.22 18.91
CA TYR A 114 -6.47 -10.08 19.97
C TYR A 114 -6.38 -8.65 20.52
N VAL A 115 -6.51 -7.62 19.67
CA VAL A 115 -6.57 -6.23 20.12
C VAL A 115 -7.76 -6.01 21.07
N ARG A 116 -8.95 -6.53 20.75
CA ARG A 116 -10.13 -6.40 21.62
C ARG A 116 -9.92 -7.11 22.96
N GLU A 117 -9.27 -8.28 22.95
CA GLU A 117 -8.93 -9.01 24.18
C GLU A 117 -7.96 -8.22 25.07
N LEU A 118 -6.96 -7.56 24.46
CA LEU A 118 -6.03 -6.67 25.17
C LEU A 118 -6.73 -5.42 25.72
N GLU A 119 -7.64 -4.82 24.95
CA GLU A 119 -8.43 -3.67 25.41
C GLU A 119 -9.28 -4.04 26.63
N GLN A 120 -9.96 -5.20 26.59
CA GLN A 120 -10.76 -5.70 27.71
C GLN A 120 -9.88 -5.97 28.95
N ALA A 121 -8.72 -6.62 28.78
CA ALA A 121 -7.80 -6.87 29.88
C ALA A 121 -7.27 -5.57 30.50
N ASN A 122 -7.06 -4.52 29.69
CA ASN A 122 -6.67 -3.21 30.18
C ASN A 122 -7.79 -2.53 30.97
N ASP A 123 -9.04 -2.60 30.50
CA ASP A 123 -10.21 -2.09 31.24
C ASP A 123 -10.36 -2.79 32.61
N ASP A 124 -10.17 -4.11 32.65
CA ASP A 124 -10.21 -4.90 33.89
C ASP A 124 -9.07 -4.50 34.85
N LEU A 125 -7.87 -4.27 34.31
CA LEU A 125 -6.72 -3.79 35.09
C LEU A 125 -6.97 -2.39 35.67
N GLU A 126 -7.53 -1.47 34.88
CA GLU A 126 -7.91 -0.14 35.37
C GLU A 126 -8.98 -0.21 36.45
N ARG A 127 -9.96 -1.11 36.31
CA ARG A 127 -10.98 -1.35 37.35
C ARG A 127 -10.33 -1.86 38.64
N ALA A 128 -9.45 -2.85 38.54
CA ALA A 128 -8.72 -3.38 39.69
C ALA A 128 -7.88 -2.30 40.37
N LYS A 129 -7.18 -1.47 39.58
CA LYS A 129 -6.42 -0.32 40.09
C LYS A 129 -7.30 0.64 40.89
N ARG A 130 -8.48 1.01 40.37
CA ARG A 130 -9.43 1.90 41.06
C ARG A 130 -9.90 1.29 42.38
N ALA A 131 -10.25 0.00 42.39
CA ALA A 131 -10.65 -0.70 43.61
C ALA A 131 -9.52 -0.71 44.66
N THR A 132 -8.28 -0.96 44.25
CA THR A 132 -7.12 -0.92 45.14
C THR A 132 -6.90 0.47 45.72
N ILE A 133 -7.00 1.54 44.91
CA ILE A 133 -6.85 2.92 45.40
C ILE A 133 -7.91 3.23 46.47
N VAL A 134 -9.18 2.93 46.20
CA VAL A 134 -10.26 3.16 47.18
C VAL A 134 -10.03 2.35 48.46
N SER A 135 -9.54 1.11 48.35
CA SER A 135 -9.20 0.30 49.52
C SER A 135 -8.06 0.93 50.34
N LEU A 136 -7.04 1.48 49.68
CA LEU A 136 -5.94 2.17 50.36
C LEU A 136 -6.43 3.44 51.05
N GLU A 137 -7.26 4.24 50.39
CA GLU A 137 -7.87 5.45 50.97
C GLU A 137 -8.72 5.13 52.22
N ASP A 138 -9.47 4.02 52.21
CA ASP A 138 -10.21 3.56 53.41
C ASP A 138 -9.26 3.16 54.56
N PHE A 139 -8.15 2.46 54.26
CA PHE A 139 -7.13 2.15 55.26
C PHE A 139 -6.48 3.40 55.84
N GLU A 140 -6.12 4.37 54.99
CA GLU A 140 -5.56 5.66 55.41
C GLU A 140 -6.55 6.42 56.31
N GLY A 141 -7.82 6.47 55.94
CA GLY A 141 -8.88 7.09 56.75
C GLY A 141 -9.02 6.43 58.13
N ARG A 142 -9.01 5.09 58.20
CA ARG A 142 -9.06 4.36 59.48
C ARG A 142 -7.81 4.61 60.34
N LEU A 143 -6.65 4.68 59.72
CA LEU A 143 -5.39 4.95 60.41
C LEU A 143 -5.37 6.38 60.98
N ASN A 144 -5.83 7.37 60.21
CA ASN A 144 -5.97 8.75 60.70
C ASN A 144 -6.92 8.84 61.89
N GLN A 145 -8.09 8.17 61.84
CA GLN A 145 -8.99 8.12 62.99
C GLN A 145 -8.37 7.43 64.21
N ALA A 146 -7.52 6.42 64.01
CA ALA A 146 -6.80 5.78 65.11
C ALA A 146 -5.75 6.73 65.72
N ILE A 147 -5.06 7.51 64.89
CA ILE A 147 -4.12 8.56 65.34
C ILE A 147 -4.88 9.62 66.16
N GLU A 148 -6.00 10.14 65.65
CA GLU A 148 -6.81 11.15 66.36
C GLU A 148 -7.28 10.64 67.73
N ARG A 149 -7.74 9.38 67.81
CA ARG A 149 -8.11 8.77 69.10
C ARG A 149 -6.92 8.63 70.04
N ASN A 150 -5.75 8.24 69.54
CA ASN A 150 -4.54 8.16 70.38
C ASN A 150 -4.12 9.53 70.90
N ALA A 151 -4.14 10.57 70.06
CA ALA A 151 -3.82 11.94 70.49
C ALA A 151 -4.80 12.45 71.56
N PHE A 152 -6.09 12.12 71.43
CA PHE A 152 -7.08 12.44 72.46
C PHE A 152 -6.79 11.71 73.78
N LEU A 153 -6.49 10.41 73.73
CA LEU A 153 -6.11 9.63 74.91
C LEU A 153 -4.82 10.13 75.56
N GLU A 154 -3.83 10.55 74.77
CA GLU A 154 -2.60 11.18 75.28
C GLU A 154 -2.93 12.46 76.06
N SER A 155 -3.83 13.31 75.55
CA SER A 155 -4.25 14.51 76.28
C SER A 155 -5.01 14.21 77.58
N GLU A 156 -5.86 13.18 77.60
CA GLU A 156 -6.53 12.75 78.84
C GLU A 156 -5.53 12.22 79.88
N LEU A 157 -4.46 11.54 79.42
CA LEU A 157 -3.38 11.09 80.30
C LEU A 157 -2.58 12.28 80.86
N ASP A 158 -2.29 13.29 80.04
CA ASP A 158 -1.60 14.51 80.46
C ASP A 158 -2.43 15.30 81.50
N GLU A 159 -3.74 15.45 81.29
CA GLU A 159 -4.65 16.07 82.26
C GLU A 159 -4.66 15.31 83.59
N LYS A 160 -4.72 13.98 83.52
CA LYS A 160 -4.64 13.12 84.70
C LYS A 160 -3.31 13.30 85.44
N GLU A 161 -2.18 13.40 84.73
CA GLU A 161 -0.87 13.66 85.34
C GLU A 161 -0.84 15.04 86.03
N SER A 162 -1.35 16.09 85.37
CA SER A 162 -1.45 17.44 85.94
C SER A 162 -2.30 17.48 87.22
N LEU A 163 -3.43 16.76 87.24
CA LEU A 163 -4.27 16.60 88.43
C LEU A 163 -3.54 15.85 89.54
N LEU A 164 -2.79 14.79 89.22
CA LEU A 164 -1.97 14.06 90.21
C LEU A 164 -0.93 14.98 90.86
N VAL A 165 -0.23 15.81 90.07
CA VAL A 165 0.71 16.82 90.58
C VAL A 165 0.00 17.83 91.48
N SER A 166 -1.17 18.33 91.07
CA SER A 166 -1.95 19.29 91.84
C SER A 166 -2.44 18.71 93.18
N VAL A 167 -2.93 17.47 93.16
CA VAL A 167 -3.34 16.73 94.37
C VAL A 167 -2.13 16.53 95.29
N GLN A 168 -0.97 16.19 94.74
CA GLN A 168 0.24 16.00 95.53
C GLN A 168 0.67 17.30 96.22
N ARG A 169 0.65 18.42 95.49
CA ARG A 169 0.93 19.75 96.05
C ARG A 169 -0.06 20.12 97.16
N LEU A 170 -1.37 19.93 96.95
CA LEU A 170 -2.38 20.18 97.99
C LEU A 170 -2.18 19.28 99.22
N LYS A 171 -1.74 18.03 99.05
CA LYS A 171 -1.39 17.14 100.17
C LYS A 171 -0.20 17.67 100.95
N ASP A 172 0.84 18.17 100.26
CA ASP A 172 2.00 18.78 100.90
C ASP A 172 1.60 20.07 101.65
N GLU A 173 0.81 20.95 101.04
CA GLU A 173 0.27 22.16 101.70
C GLU A 173 -0.61 21.81 102.92
N ALA A 174 -1.49 20.81 102.81
CA ALA A 174 -2.30 20.33 103.94
C ALA A 174 -1.44 19.71 105.05
N ARG A 175 -0.33 19.05 104.70
CA ARG A 175 0.64 18.55 105.68
C ARG A 175 1.33 19.71 106.39
N ASP A 176 1.78 20.72 105.64
CA ASP A 176 2.48 21.88 106.19
C ASP A 176 1.56 22.71 107.10
N LEU A 177 0.32 22.96 106.69
CA LEU A 177 -0.70 23.62 107.55
C LEU A 177 -1.00 22.83 108.83
N ARG A 178 -1.07 21.49 108.76
CA ARG A 178 -1.21 20.65 109.97
C ARG A 178 -0.01 20.80 110.90
N GLN A 179 1.21 20.91 110.35
CA GLN A 179 2.41 21.18 111.15
C GLN A 179 2.34 22.58 111.78
N GLU A 180 1.93 23.60 111.04
CA GLU A 180 1.75 24.96 111.57
C GLU A 180 0.71 25.01 112.70
N LEU A 181 -0.43 24.33 112.55
CA LEU A 181 -1.43 24.20 113.60
C LEU A 181 -0.88 23.48 114.84
N ALA A 182 -0.15 22.39 114.68
CA ALA A 182 0.50 21.67 115.77
C ALA A 182 1.61 22.48 116.48
N VAL A 183 2.21 23.47 115.80
CA VAL A 183 3.13 24.44 116.40
C VAL A 183 2.35 25.54 117.13
N ARG A 184 1.27 26.05 116.54
CA ARG A 184 0.38 27.04 117.18
C ARG A 184 -0.28 26.50 118.45
N GLU A 185 -0.71 25.24 118.46
CA GLU A 185 -1.25 24.60 119.66
C GLU A 185 -0.20 24.55 120.79
N ARG A 186 1.07 24.28 120.47
CA ARG A 186 2.20 24.37 121.41
C ARG A 186 2.58 25.79 121.84
N THR A 187 2.28 26.82 121.05
CA THR A 187 2.52 28.24 121.42
C THR A 187 1.31 28.91 122.08
N THR A 188 0.09 28.38 121.90
CA THR A 188 -1.15 28.87 122.51
C THR A 188 -1.23 28.54 124.00
N ASP A 189 -0.50 27.52 124.48
CA ASP A 189 -0.34 27.25 125.92
C ASP A 189 0.46 28.33 126.69
N ARG A 190 0.85 29.46 126.07
CA ARG A 190 1.59 30.50 126.79
C ARG A 190 1.05 31.94 126.81
N ILE A 191 0.10 32.40 126.01
CA ILE A 191 -0.35 33.81 126.14
C ILE A 191 -1.82 33.99 125.77
N SER A 192 -2.61 34.48 126.74
CA SER A 192 -4.01 34.92 126.60
C SER A 192 -4.15 36.35 126.00
N ALA A 193 -5.31 36.59 125.38
CA ALA A 193 -5.95 37.76 124.72
C ALA A 193 -5.82 39.18 125.39
N PRO A 194 -6.48 40.30 124.94
CA PRO A 194 -7.40 40.58 123.78
C PRO A 194 -7.25 41.98 123.05
N SER A 195 -8.09 42.22 122.02
CA SER A 195 -8.90 43.46 121.72
C SER A 195 -8.73 44.16 120.33
N SER A 196 -9.88 44.43 119.68
CA SER A 196 -10.17 45.34 118.53
C SER A 196 -10.25 46.84 118.96
N PRO A 197 -10.57 47.90 118.15
CA PRO A 197 -11.06 47.96 116.74
C PRO A 197 -10.46 49.10 115.84
N THR A 198 -10.84 49.18 114.55
CA THR A 198 -11.47 50.35 113.84
C THR A 198 -11.24 50.35 112.32
N LEU A 199 -12.25 50.85 111.63
CA LEU A 199 -12.63 51.02 110.21
C LEU A 199 -11.54 51.59 109.26
N ASP A 200 -11.61 51.23 107.96
CA ASP A 200 -11.94 52.18 106.88
C ASP A 200 -12.19 51.49 105.53
N MET A 201 -13.09 52.11 104.76
CA MET A 201 -13.57 51.72 103.44
C MET A 201 -12.57 52.15 102.35
N ASP A 202 -12.39 51.34 101.30
CA ASP A 202 -12.66 51.77 99.92
C ASP A 202 -12.54 50.63 98.88
N LYS A 203 -13.64 50.49 98.12
CA LYS A 203 -13.72 50.41 96.65
C LYS A 203 -13.27 49.15 95.89
N MET A 204 -14.29 48.51 95.27
CA MET A 204 -14.37 47.86 93.93
C MET A 204 -13.04 47.55 93.21
N ASP A 205 -12.81 46.36 92.65
CA ASP A 205 -13.66 45.72 91.65
C ASP A 205 -13.37 44.21 91.58
N SER A 206 -14.43 43.41 91.43
CA SER A 206 -14.39 41.97 91.21
C SER A 206 -15.36 41.66 90.08
N ALA A 207 -14.87 41.07 88.99
CA ALA A 207 -15.43 39.86 88.40
C ALA A 207 -14.74 39.52 87.07
N VAL A 208 -14.52 38.23 86.93
CA VAL A 208 -13.95 37.50 85.79
C VAL A 208 -15.13 37.09 84.85
N PRO A 209 -14.95 36.09 83.96
CA PRO A 209 -15.08 36.15 82.51
C PRO A 209 -16.50 35.78 81.98
N ALA A 210 -16.74 35.90 80.66
CA ALA A 210 -17.50 34.93 79.86
C ALA A 210 -17.70 35.41 78.41
N SER A 211 -17.15 34.65 77.46
CA SER A 211 -17.55 34.67 76.05
C SER A 211 -18.26 33.36 75.75
N MET A 212 -19.59 33.38 75.62
CA MET A 212 -20.38 32.38 74.90
C MET A 212 -21.77 32.97 74.62
N SER A 213 -22.17 33.08 73.34
CA SER A 213 -23.45 32.57 72.80
C SER A 213 -23.74 33.10 71.37
N LEU A 214 -24.21 32.18 70.53
CA LEU A 214 -24.78 32.33 69.17
C LEU A 214 -26.15 33.10 69.22
N PRO A 215 -26.79 33.56 68.10
CA PRO A 215 -27.55 32.65 67.20
C PRO A 215 -27.75 33.07 65.70
N ALA A 216 -28.19 32.07 64.91
CA ALA A 216 -29.17 32.08 63.79
C ALA A 216 -28.91 32.74 62.41
N THR A 217 -28.86 31.86 61.40
CA THR A 217 -29.23 31.90 59.96
C THR A 217 -30.54 32.64 59.60
N PRO A 218 -30.78 33.14 58.35
CA PRO A 218 -30.98 32.24 57.18
C PRO A 218 -30.57 32.71 55.76
N THR A 219 -30.57 31.68 54.88
CA THR A 219 -30.86 31.64 53.43
C THR A 219 -29.78 32.02 52.41
N GLY A 220 -29.30 30.97 51.70
CA GLY A 220 -29.37 30.98 50.23
C GLY A 220 -28.20 30.37 49.45
N LYS A 221 -28.39 29.09 49.05
CA LYS A 221 -28.12 28.46 47.73
C LYS A 221 -27.15 27.25 47.70
N VAL A 222 -27.77 26.06 47.61
CA VAL A 222 -27.54 24.95 46.64
C VAL A 222 -26.08 24.52 46.39
N ILE A 223 -25.54 23.51 47.07
CA ILE A 223 -25.44 22.04 46.77
C ILE A 223 -24.92 21.65 45.37
N GLU A 224 -23.88 20.80 45.40
CA GLU A 224 -23.42 19.73 44.46
C GLU A 224 -22.16 19.95 43.59
N HIS A 225 -21.10 19.27 44.02
CA HIS A 225 -20.03 18.64 43.21
C HIS A 225 -20.58 17.34 42.54
N PRO A 226 -19.82 16.51 41.79
CA PRO A 226 -18.89 16.71 40.65
C PRO A 226 -19.14 15.66 39.51
N PHE A 227 -18.22 15.59 38.51
CA PHE A 227 -18.00 14.56 37.46
C PHE A 227 -18.61 14.79 36.05
N LEU A 228 -17.75 14.87 35.02
CA LEU A 228 -17.54 13.85 33.95
C LEU A 228 -16.88 14.45 32.68
N ASN A 229 -15.81 13.78 32.22
CA ASN A 229 -15.24 13.67 30.85
C ASN A 229 -14.72 14.89 30.06
N PRO A 230 -13.54 14.74 29.42
CA PRO A 230 -13.22 15.40 28.16
C PRO A 230 -13.03 14.38 27.01
N LYS A 231 -13.80 14.54 25.94
CA LYS A 231 -13.49 14.04 24.57
C LYS A 231 -14.51 14.63 23.58
N PRO A 232 -14.22 14.72 22.28
CA PRO A 232 -13.12 15.43 21.61
C PRO A 232 -13.67 16.45 20.59
N SER A 233 -13.09 17.64 20.45
CA SER A 233 -13.45 18.56 19.36
C SER A 233 -12.33 18.68 18.33
N VAL A 234 -12.67 18.16 17.16
CA VAL A 234 -12.14 18.36 15.82
C VAL A 234 -11.76 19.83 15.53
N LEU A 235 -10.58 19.97 14.91
CA LEU A 235 -10.07 21.00 13.98
C LEU A 235 -10.40 22.48 14.26
N THR A 236 -9.35 23.26 14.57
CA THR A 236 -9.25 24.62 14.05
C THR A 236 -7.82 24.94 13.63
N ASN A 237 -7.67 25.37 12.38
CA ASN A 237 -6.46 25.91 11.78
C ASN A 237 -6.14 27.25 12.46
N GLY A 238 -4.92 27.39 12.98
CA GLY A 238 -4.41 28.64 13.52
C GLY A 238 -2.96 28.85 13.11
N CYS A 239 -2.74 29.43 11.93
CA CYS A 239 -1.47 30.07 11.59
C CYS A 239 -1.34 31.37 12.40
N GLY A 240 -0.34 31.44 13.28
CA GLY A 240 0.09 32.66 13.96
C GLY A 240 1.61 32.68 14.11
N PRO A 241 2.27 33.84 14.05
CA PRO A 241 3.74 33.95 14.04
C PRO A 241 4.28 33.80 15.46
N GLY A 242 4.44 32.57 15.91
CA GLY A 242 4.93 32.27 17.27
C GLY A 242 4.82 30.80 17.63
N GLY A 243 5.18 29.91 16.69
CA GLY A 243 5.03 28.47 16.84
C GLY A 243 5.80 27.93 18.05
N SER A 244 5.06 27.34 19.00
CA SER A 244 5.66 26.52 20.06
C SER A 244 6.59 25.48 19.41
N PRO A 245 7.82 25.31 19.91
CA PRO A 245 8.76 24.36 19.31
C PRO A 245 8.14 22.96 19.34
N LEU A 246 8.04 22.32 18.16
CA LEU A 246 7.58 20.94 18.03
C LEU A 246 8.34 20.06 19.03
N THR A 247 7.62 19.18 19.72
CA THR A 247 8.23 18.21 20.63
C THR A 247 9.29 17.41 19.88
N PRO A 248 10.40 17.01 20.53
CA PRO A 248 11.48 16.26 19.87
C PRO A 248 10.97 15.05 19.07
N SER A 249 9.97 14.34 19.61
CA SER A 249 9.33 13.20 18.94
C SER A 249 8.54 13.59 17.68
N ALA A 250 7.79 14.70 17.72
CA ALA A 250 7.05 15.18 16.55
C ALA A 250 8.01 15.65 15.43
N ARG A 251 9.13 16.27 15.81
CA ARG A 251 10.17 16.69 14.87
C ARG A 251 10.85 15.50 14.18
N ILE A 252 11.24 14.48 14.93
CA ILE A 252 11.89 13.28 14.39
C ILE A 252 10.92 12.51 13.47
N SER A 253 9.65 12.36 13.88
CA SER A 253 8.61 11.73 13.05
C SER A 253 8.40 12.49 11.74
N ALA A 254 8.29 13.82 11.78
CA ALA A 254 8.16 14.65 10.59
C ALA A 254 9.38 14.52 9.65
N LEU A 255 10.60 14.50 10.18
CA LEU A 255 11.82 14.33 9.39
C LEU A 255 11.90 12.94 8.74
N ASN A 256 11.47 11.88 9.44
CA ASN A 256 11.42 10.53 8.87
C ASN A 256 10.40 10.44 7.72
N ILE A 257 9.23 11.03 7.90
CA ILE A 257 8.19 11.08 6.85
C ILE A 257 8.71 11.83 5.62
N VAL A 258 9.33 13.00 5.81
CA VAL A 258 9.94 13.78 4.72
C VAL A 258 11.07 13.00 4.05
N GLY A 259 11.91 12.31 4.83
CA GLY A 259 12.98 11.46 4.30
C GLY A 259 12.46 10.30 3.43
N ASP A 260 11.39 9.64 3.87
CA ASP A 260 10.74 8.56 3.12
C ASP A 260 10.05 9.08 1.85
N LEU A 261 9.42 10.25 1.92
CA LEU A 261 8.86 10.94 0.75
C LEU A 261 9.94 11.25 -0.28
N LEU A 262 11.07 11.85 0.12
CA LEU A 262 12.18 12.14 -0.77
C LEU A 262 12.76 10.88 -1.42
N ARG A 263 12.89 9.78 -0.65
CA ARG A 263 13.36 8.50 -1.20
C ARG A 263 12.37 7.92 -2.22
N LYS A 264 11.07 8.01 -1.95
CA LYS A 264 10.02 7.58 -2.90
C LYS A 264 9.98 8.44 -4.15
N VAL A 265 10.14 9.76 -4.02
CA VAL A 265 10.25 10.69 -5.15
C VAL A 265 11.47 10.36 -6.00
N GLY A 266 12.65 10.15 -5.41
CA GLY A 266 13.85 9.76 -6.16
C GLY A 266 13.71 8.41 -6.90
N ALA A 267 13.01 7.44 -6.30
CA ALA A 267 12.69 6.17 -6.95
C ALA A 267 11.70 6.34 -8.12
N LEU A 268 10.71 7.22 -7.97
CA LEU A 268 9.76 7.57 -9.03
C LEU A 268 10.45 8.32 -10.17
N GLU A 269 11.34 9.26 -9.89
CA GLU A 269 12.13 9.96 -10.90
C GLU A 269 13.03 9.01 -11.69
N SER A 270 13.67 8.06 -11.02
CA SER A 270 14.48 7.01 -11.66
C SER A 270 13.64 6.14 -12.60
N LYS A 271 12.44 5.72 -12.17
CA LYS A 271 11.50 4.97 -13.02
C LYS A 271 11.00 5.80 -14.20
N LEU A 272 10.71 7.08 -13.98
CA LEU A 272 10.28 7.99 -15.04
C LEU A 272 11.38 8.21 -16.09
N ALA A 273 12.63 8.36 -15.65
CA ALA A 273 13.80 8.42 -16.52
C ALA A 273 13.96 7.14 -17.34
N ALA A 274 13.82 5.97 -16.71
CA ALA A 274 13.85 4.68 -17.40
C ALA A 274 12.72 4.56 -18.45
N CYS A 275 11.49 4.98 -18.13
CA CYS A 275 10.38 5.00 -19.08
C CYS A 275 10.63 5.94 -20.27
N ARG A 276 11.20 7.13 -20.04
CA ARG A 276 11.59 8.05 -21.11
C ARG A 276 12.66 7.44 -22.02
N ASN A 277 13.65 6.75 -21.46
CA ASN A 277 14.69 6.07 -22.23
C ASN A 277 14.11 4.91 -23.04
N PHE A 278 13.24 4.10 -22.45
CA PHE A 278 12.54 3.02 -23.16
C PHE A 278 11.67 3.54 -24.31
N ALA A 279 10.97 4.66 -24.11
CA ALA A 279 10.18 5.30 -25.17
C ALA A 279 11.07 5.86 -26.30
N LYS A 280 12.22 6.45 -25.97
CA LYS A 280 13.21 6.89 -26.96
C LYS A 280 13.81 5.72 -27.73
N GLU A 281 14.11 4.61 -27.05
CA GLU A 281 14.64 3.40 -27.68
C GLU A 281 13.62 2.74 -28.62
N GLN A 282 12.34 2.68 -28.21
CA GLN A 282 11.23 2.23 -29.06
C GLN A 282 11.06 3.13 -30.29
N ALA A 283 11.14 4.45 -30.12
CA ALA A 283 11.08 5.39 -31.23
C ALA A 283 12.27 5.22 -32.18
N ALA A 284 13.50 5.07 -31.67
CA ALA A 284 14.69 4.81 -32.47
C ALA A 284 14.57 3.49 -33.24
N ARG A 285 14.13 2.39 -32.60
CA ARG A 285 13.91 1.10 -33.27
C ARG A 285 12.88 1.21 -34.40
N LYS A 286 11.82 2.00 -34.20
CA LYS A 286 10.79 2.25 -35.24
C LYS A 286 11.34 3.07 -36.41
N THR A 287 12.24 4.02 -36.15
CA THR A 287 12.95 4.78 -37.20
C THR A 287 13.94 3.90 -37.96
N TYR A 288 14.73 3.06 -37.28
CA TYR A 288 15.64 2.11 -37.94
C TYR A 288 14.87 1.10 -38.81
N ALA A 289 13.73 0.59 -38.35
CA ALA A 289 12.87 -0.30 -39.14
C ALA A 289 12.23 0.39 -40.35
N ALA A 290 11.90 1.68 -40.24
CA ALA A 290 11.36 2.47 -41.34
C ALA A 290 12.43 2.87 -42.38
N THR A 291 13.67 3.12 -41.95
CA THR A 291 14.79 3.45 -42.85
C THR A 291 15.40 2.20 -43.50
N SER A 292 15.37 1.03 -42.85
CA SER A 292 15.78 -0.24 -43.47
C SER A 292 14.69 -0.89 -44.33
N GLY A 293 13.45 -0.41 -44.26
CA GLY A 293 12.31 -0.93 -45.02
C GLY A 293 12.18 -0.42 -46.46
N ASN A 294 13.11 0.40 -46.95
CA ASN A 294 13.04 0.98 -48.30
C ASN A 294 14.21 0.59 -49.23
N MET A 295 14.90 -0.53 -48.95
CA MET A 295 15.71 -1.19 -49.97
C MET A 295 15.53 -2.71 -49.87
N ILE A 296 15.26 -3.30 -51.03
CA ILE A 296 15.30 -4.74 -51.36
C ILE A 296 13.96 -5.48 -51.24
N THR A 297 13.12 -5.27 -52.25
CA THR A 297 12.52 -6.38 -52.99
C THR A 297 13.65 -7.13 -53.72
N GLY A 298 13.94 -8.38 -53.32
CA GLY A 298 14.90 -9.23 -54.03
C GLY A 298 15.55 -10.29 -53.13
N ASN A 299 15.20 -11.55 -53.39
CA ASN A 299 15.80 -12.83 -52.98
C ASN A 299 17.12 -12.81 -52.17
N GLY A 300 17.18 -13.68 -51.15
CA GLY A 300 18.45 -14.18 -50.63
C GLY A 300 18.33 -14.96 -49.32
N ASN A 301 18.51 -16.28 -49.40
CA ASN A 301 18.86 -17.18 -48.28
C ASN A 301 19.90 -16.55 -47.36
N LEU A 302 19.78 -16.77 -46.04
CA LEU A 302 20.93 -17.03 -45.17
C LEU A 302 20.48 -17.73 -43.86
N VAL A 303 21.09 -18.89 -43.68
CA VAL A 303 21.13 -19.77 -42.50
C VAL A 303 21.52 -19.00 -41.25
N ASN A 304 20.89 -19.27 -40.09
CA ASN A 304 21.62 -19.17 -38.82
C ASN A 304 21.08 -20.07 -37.68
N SER A 305 21.73 -21.22 -37.56
CA SER A 305 22.41 -21.78 -36.37
C SER A 305 21.99 -21.37 -34.95
N HIS A 306 21.75 -22.42 -34.15
CA HIS A 306 21.86 -22.51 -32.69
C HIS A 306 23.17 -21.95 -32.10
N ALA A 307 23.08 -21.20 -30.99
CA ALA A 307 24.02 -21.18 -29.85
C ALA A 307 23.34 -20.43 -28.67
N ALA A 308 22.76 -21.10 -27.67
CA ALA A 308 23.37 -21.64 -26.46
C ALA A 308 23.97 -20.60 -25.48
N LYS A 309 23.38 -20.55 -24.27
CA LYS A 309 23.98 -20.41 -22.91
C LYS A 309 23.92 -19.05 -22.15
N PHE A 310 23.20 -19.12 -21.02
CA PHE A 310 23.31 -18.46 -19.69
C PHE A 310 23.35 -16.92 -19.55
N PRO A 311 22.53 -16.35 -18.62
CA PRO A 311 22.76 -15.03 -18.05
C PRO A 311 23.22 -15.12 -16.58
N HIS A 312 24.29 -14.40 -16.23
CA HIS A 312 24.54 -13.98 -14.85
C HIS A 312 25.39 -12.68 -14.79
N PRO A 313 25.38 -11.96 -13.67
CA PRO A 313 24.95 -10.56 -13.60
C PRO A 313 26.10 -9.59 -13.33
N LEU A 314 25.94 -8.31 -13.69
CA LEU A 314 26.90 -7.28 -13.27
C LEU A 314 26.23 -6.12 -12.52
N HIS A 315 26.81 -5.92 -11.33
CA HIS A 315 26.75 -4.80 -10.41
C HIS A 315 27.00 -3.43 -11.12
N PRO A 316 26.38 -2.33 -10.68
CA PRO A 316 26.65 -1.00 -11.23
C PRO A 316 27.87 -0.36 -10.54
N THR A 317 28.86 0.07 -11.31
CA THR A 317 29.95 0.94 -10.87
C THR A 317 29.54 2.41 -10.97
N TYR A 318 29.68 3.09 -9.84
CA TYR A 318 29.53 4.52 -9.63
C TYR A 318 30.49 5.32 -10.53
N TYR A 319 29.98 6.31 -11.27
CA TYR A 319 30.79 7.41 -11.78
C TYR A 319 30.16 8.74 -11.40
N ASP A 320 30.85 9.39 -10.46
CA ASP A 320 30.75 10.79 -10.13
C ASP A 320 31.41 11.62 -11.25
N LYS A 321 30.71 12.65 -11.72
CA LYS A 321 31.34 13.74 -12.49
C LYS A 321 30.55 15.02 -12.30
N THR A 322 31.01 15.79 -11.33
CA THR A 322 30.86 17.24 -11.23
C THR A 322 31.26 17.92 -12.55
N ALA A 323 30.35 18.69 -13.14
CA ALA A 323 30.68 19.75 -14.08
C ALA A 323 29.68 20.89 -13.93
N VAL A 324 30.25 22.08 -13.89
CA VAL A 324 29.73 23.32 -13.33
C VAL A 324 29.21 24.20 -14.48
N ASN A 325 28.11 24.92 -14.23
CA ASN A 325 27.63 26.13 -14.89
C ASN A 325 27.49 26.19 -16.43
N GLY A 326 26.27 26.49 -16.84
CA GLY A 326 25.93 27.10 -18.12
C GLY A 326 24.48 27.58 -18.08
N LEU A 327 24.26 28.79 -17.55
CA LEU A 327 23.02 29.53 -17.75
C LEU A 327 22.89 29.84 -19.24
N ASP A 328 21.73 29.55 -19.82
CA ASP A 328 21.11 30.43 -20.81
C ASP A 328 19.59 30.35 -20.71
N SER A 329 19.01 31.48 -20.33
CA SER A 329 17.59 31.80 -20.45
C SER A 329 17.31 32.18 -21.90
N SER A 330 16.28 31.61 -22.52
CA SER A 330 15.40 32.36 -23.44
C SER A 330 14.21 31.55 -23.96
N THR A 331 13.05 32.19 -23.79
CA THR A 331 11.88 32.22 -24.69
C THR A 331 10.81 31.14 -24.59
N MET A 332 9.81 31.50 -23.78
CA MET A 332 8.40 31.14 -23.93
C MET A 332 7.90 31.38 -25.36
N THR A 333 7.30 30.37 -25.97
CA THR A 333 6.23 30.58 -26.96
C THR A 333 5.10 29.62 -26.67
N ALA A 334 4.03 30.18 -26.10
CA ALA A 334 2.72 29.57 -26.01
C ALA A 334 2.09 29.53 -27.40
N LEU A 335 1.54 28.37 -27.79
CA LEU A 335 0.51 28.31 -28.82
C LEU A 335 -0.47 27.20 -28.44
N ALA A 336 -1.64 27.67 -28.01
CA ALA A 336 -2.83 26.89 -27.80
C ALA A 336 -3.30 26.26 -29.13
N SER A 337 -3.81 25.04 -29.06
CA SER A 337 -4.83 24.56 -29.98
C SER A 337 -5.66 23.47 -29.31
N SER A 338 -6.78 23.92 -28.76
CA SER A 338 -7.95 23.13 -28.44
C SER A 338 -8.52 22.52 -29.72
N ARG A 339 -8.63 21.19 -29.79
CA ARG A 339 -9.44 20.51 -30.82
C ARG A 339 -10.39 19.51 -30.17
N THR A 340 -11.60 20.00 -29.94
CA THR A 340 -12.92 19.39 -30.19
C THR A 340 -13.01 17.86 -30.18
N VAL A 341 -13.71 17.37 -29.15
CA VAL A 341 -14.31 16.03 -29.06
C VAL A 341 -15.58 15.99 -29.91
N SER A 342 -15.79 14.90 -30.67
CA SER A 342 -17.11 14.43 -31.12
C SER A 342 -17.11 12.91 -31.31
N PRO A 343 -18.27 12.23 -31.12
CA PRO A 343 -18.34 10.82 -30.73
C PRO A 343 -18.64 9.87 -31.91
N PRO A 344 -18.66 8.55 -31.66
CA PRO A 344 -19.78 7.77 -32.16
C PRO A 344 -20.33 6.78 -31.13
N GLY A 345 -21.65 6.81 -30.95
CA GLY A 345 -22.40 5.68 -30.39
C GLY A 345 -22.74 4.70 -31.50
N MET A 346 -22.78 3.40 -31.17
CA MET A 346 -23.61 2.41 -31.86
C MET A 346 -24.02 1.32 -30.85
N LEU A 347 -25.33 1.04 -30.86
CA LEU A 347 -26.03 -0.01 -30.12
C LEU A 347 -25.67 -1.40 -30.68
N PRO A 348 -25.76 -2.49 -29.90
CA PRO A 348 -25.92 -3.83 -30.45
C PRO A 348 -27.41 -4.22 -30.48
N LEU A 349 -27.87 -4.62 -31.68
CA LEU A 349 -29.02 -5.49 -31.86
C LEU A 349 -28.71 -6.85 -31.23
N ALA A 350 -29.62 -7.37 -30.40
CA ALA A 350 -29.66 -8.77 -30.03
C ALA A 350 -30.56 -9.53 -31.03
N VAL A 351 -30.06 -10.66 -31.50
CA VAL A 351 -30.85 -11.78 -32.06
C VAL A 351 -30.72 -12.92 -31.08
#